data_AF-A0A2P4SJE7-F1
#
_entry.id   AF-A0A2P4SJE7-F1
#
_cell.length_a   1.000
_cell.length_b   1.000
_cell.length_c   1.000
_cell.angle_alpha   90.00
_cell.angle_beta   90.00
_cell.angle_gamma   90.00
#
_symmetry.space_group_name_H-M   'P 1'
#
loop_
_entity.id
_entity.type
_entity.pdbx_description
1 polymer ?
#
loop_
_entity_poly.entity_id
_entity_poly.type
_entity_poly.pdbx_seq_one_letter_code
_entity_poly.pdbx_strand_id
1 'polypeptide(L)'
;MRYATSKKTSKRKKKLEKAMKVLKKHKKKSKAEVFNFSAIHLIHDPQDFAEKLLKQLENCKERFEVKMMLMDLISRLIGIHELFLFNFYPFIQRFLQPHQREVTKILLFAAHASHQLVPPEIIQSVLMTIANNFVTDKNSGEVMTVGINAIKEITARCPLAMTEDLLRDLAHYKTHKNKNVMMSARTLIHLFRSLNPEMLQKKYRGKPTEASVEARIHEYGELDAKDYIPGAEVLEVENQEKEGGNQEE
;
A
#
# COMPACT_ATOMS: atom_id res chain seq x y z
N MET A 1 41.63 3.60 22.70
CA MET A 1 41.39 2.31 22.02
C MET A 1 41.44 2.52 20.51
N ARG A 2 42.43 1.94 19.82
CA ARG A 2 42.45 1.89 18.36
C ARG A 2 41.54 0.72 17.93
N TYR A 3 40.44 1.01 17.25
CA TYR A 3 39.56 -0.01 16.68
C TYR A 3 40.34 -0.86 15.68
N ALA A 4 40.67 -2.10 16.05
CA ALA A 4 41.21 -3.08 15.12
C ALA A 4 40.11 -3.41 14.10
N THR A 5 40.17 -2.77 12.93
CA THR A 5 39.28 -3.11 11.82
C THR A 5 39.70 -4.47 11.27
N SER A 6 38.99 -5.52 11.67
CA SER A 6 39.21 -6.85 11.12
C SER A 6 39.05 -6.84 9.60
N LYS A 7 39.82 -7.70 8.91
CA LYS A 7 40.02 -7.72 7.45
C LYS A 7 38.70 -7.49 6.68
N LYS A 8 38.71 -6.54 5.74
CA LYS A 8 37.60 -6.19 4.83
C LYS A 8 37.26 -7.36 3.89
N THR A 9 36.58 -8.37 4.40
CA THR A 9 36.13 -9.53 3.61
C THR A 9 34.93 -9.15 2.74
N SER A 10 34.86 -9.71 1.53
CA SER A 10 33.75 -9.50 0.58
C SER A 10 32.36 -9.81 1.19
N LYS A 11 32.30 -10.78 2.11
CA LYS A 11 31.08 -11.12 2.87
C LYS A 11 30.62 -9.98 3.79
N ARG A 12 31.54 -9.32 4.52
CA ARG A 12 31.21 -8.21 5.43
C ARG A 12 30.84 -6.94 4.67
N LYS A 13 31.48 -6.68 3.52
CA LYS A 13 31.07 -5.61 2.59
C LYS A 13 29.63 -5.82 2.09
N LYS A 14 29.27 -7.05 1.70
CA LYS A 14 27.89 -7.39 1.30
C LYS A 14 26.88 -7.26 2.44
N LYS A 15 27.23 -7.61 3.69
CA LYS A 15 26.37 -7.40 4.86
C LYS A 15 26.15 -5.90 5.13
N LEU A 16 27.21 -5.10 5.10
CA LEU A 16 27.16 -3.65 5.32
C LEU A 16 26.37 -2.94 4.21
N GLU A 17 26.54 -3.34 2.95
CA GLU A 17 25.72 -2.83 1.84
C GLU A 17 24.23 -3.18 1.99
N LYS A 18 23.89 -4.36 2.52
CA LYS A 18 22.50 -4.72 2.83
C LYS A 18 21.94 -3.86 3.96
N ALA A 19 22.69 -3.68 5.05
CA ALA A 19 22.28 -2.82 6.18
C ALA A 19 22.08 -1.36 5.74
N MET A 20 23.01 -0.80 4.95
CA MET A 20 22.87 0.55 4.39
C MET A 20 21.65 0.67 3.46
N LYS A 21 21.30 -0.38 2.69
CA LYS A 21 20.09 -0.39 1.86
C LYS A 21 18.81 -0.39 2.70
N VAL A 22 18.79 -1.11 3.82
CA VAL A 22 17.65 -1.13 4.76
C VAL A 22 17.47 0.26 5.39
N LEU A 23 18.55 0.87 5.90
CA LEU A 23 18.52 2.24 6.44
C LEU A 23 18.05 3.28 5.41
N LYS A 24 18.53 3.19 4.16
CA LYS A 24 18.07 4.07 3.07
C LYS A 24 16.59 3.87 2.74
N LYS A 25 16.07 2.64 2.83
CA LYS A 25 14.63 2.36 2.66
C LYS A 25 13.83 2.96 3.80
N HIS A 26 14.30 2.86 5.03
CA HIS A 26 13.62 3.44 6.20
C HIS A 26 13.55 4.97 6.14
N LYS A 27 14.66 5.64 5.77
CA LYS A 27 14.67 7.09 5.53
C LYS A 27 13.74 7.55 4.40
N LYS A 28 13.41 6.67 3.45
CA LYS A 28 12.43 6.97 2.40
C LYS A 28 10.99 6.81 2.87
N LYS A 29 10.72 5.91 3.83
CA LYS A 29 9.39 5.77 4.45
C LYS A 29 9.01 6.99 5.31
N SER A 30 9.99 7.66 5.92
CA SER A 30 9.76 8.87 6.73
C SER A 30 9.84 10.18 5.94
N LYS A 31 9.99 10.14 4.60
CA LYS A 31 9.86 11.38 3.82
C LYS A 31 8.42 11.85 3.93
N ALA A 32 8.23 13.01 4.55
CA ALA A 32 6.97 13.75 4.48
C ALA A 32 6.54 13.81 3.01
N GLU A 33 5.31 13.42 2.74
CA GLU A 33 4.73 13.56 1.42
C GLU A 33 4.85 15.03 1.02
N VAL A 34 5.46 15.30 -0.13
CA VAL A 34 5.59 16.67 -0.64
C VAL A 34 4.22 17.05 -1.19
N PHE A 35 3.36 17.55 -0.33
CA PHE A 35 2.05 18.05 -0.72
C PHE A 35 2.23 19.36 -1.48
N ASN A 36 1.90 19.37 -2.77
CA ASN A 36 1.95 20.57 -3.61
C ASN A 36 0.87 21.62 -3.24
N PHE A 37 0.06 21.40 -2.20
CA PHE A 37 -0.99 22.31 -1.74
C PHE A 37 -1.19 22.25 -0.23
N SER A 38 -0.45 23.08 0.52
CA SER A 38 -0.66 23.30 1.96
C SER A 38 -2.08 23.78 2.30
N ALA A 39 -2.77 24.39 1.33
CA ALA A 39 -4.12 24.91 1.51
C ALA A 39 -5.15 23.83 1.86
N ILE A 40 -4.99 22.59 1.36
CA ILE A 40 -5.94 21.51 1.65
C ILE A 40 -5.91 21.14 3.13
N HIS A 41 -4.74 21.17 3.77
CA HIS A 41 -4.59 20.88 5.20
C HIS A 41 -5.19 21.96 6.11
N LEU A 42 -5.37 23.18 5.59
CA LEU A 42 -5.84 24.35 6.33
C LEU A 42 -7.36 24.57 6.18
N ILE A 43 -8.07 23.63 5.57
CA ILE A 43 -9.52 23.73 5.40
C ILE A 43 -10.20 23.62 6.77
N HIS A 44 -11.07 24.59 7.06
CA HIS A 44 -11.95 24.55 8.22
C HIS A 44 -13.11 23.59 7.94
N ASP A 45 -13.30 22.62 8.84
CA ASP A 45 -14.32 21.56 8.71
C ASP A 45 -14.27 20.82 7.36
N PRO A 46 -13.23 19.98 7.14
CA PRO A 46 -13.05 19.26 5.88
C PRO A 46 -14.16 18.22 5.63
N GLN A 47 -14.81 17.72 6.67
CA GLN A 47 -15.88 16.72 6.55
C GLN A 47 -17.14 17.33 5.92
N ASP A 48 -17.70 18.40 6.50
CA ASP A 48 -18.89 19.07 5.96
C ASP A 48 -18.61 19.64 4.55
N PHE A 49 -17.39 20.15 4.33
CA PHE A 49 -16.97 20.61 3.01
C PHE A 49 -17.02 19.47 1.97
N ALA A 50 -16.47 18.30 2.27
CA ALA A 50 -16.49 17.15 1.37
C ALA A 50 -17.91 16.62 1.12
N GLU A 51 -18.78 16.60 2.13
CA GLU A 51 -20.18 16.20 1.98
C GLU A 51 -20.97 17.14 1.08
N LYS A 52 -20.79 18.45 1.24
CA LYS A 52 -21.41 19.47 0.37
C LYS A 52 -20.93 19.32 -1.08
N LEU A 53 -19.63 19.09 -1.29
CA LEU A 53 -19.07 18.85 -2.62
C LEU A 53 -19.63 17.57 -3.25
N LEU A 54 -19.81 16.50 -2.48
CA LEU A 54 -20.40 15.26 -2.99
C LEU A 54 -21.86 15.48 -3.43
N LYS A 55 -22.66 16.19 -2.63
CA LYS A 55 -24.04 16.55 -3.00
C LYS A 55 -24.09 17.40 -4.27
N GLN A 56 -23.14 18.31 -4.46
CA GLN A 56 -23.00 19.07 -5.70
C GLN A 56 -22.62 18.17 -6.88
N LEU A 57 -21.69 17.22 -6.68
CA LEU A 57 -21.25 16.28 -7.70
C LEU A 57 -22.39 15.37 -8.17
N GLU A 58 -23.24 14.89 -7.26
CA GLU A 58 -24.41 14.06 -7.59
C GLU A 58 -25.43 14.80 -8.45
N ASN A 59 -25.68 16.07 -8.14
CA ASN A 59 -26.63 16.92 -8.87
C ASN A 59 -26.01 17.64 -10.08
N CYS A 60 -24.70 17.46 -10.31
CA CYS A 60 -23.97 18.15 -11.34
C CYS A 60 -24.46 17.71 -12.75
N LYS A 61 -24.98 18.66 -13.53
CA LYS A 61 -25.35 18.44 -14.95
C LYS A 61 -24.26 18.86 -15.92
N GLU A 62 -23.11 19.29 -15.41
CA GLU A 62 -21.98 19.76 -16.21
C GLU A 62 -21.29 18.64 -16.99
N ARG A 63 -20.39 19.07 -17.88
CA ARG A 63 -19.48 18.18 -18.62
C ARG A 63 -18.72 17.25 -17.68
N PHE A 64 -18.42 16.05 -18.17
CA PHE A 64 -17.73 15.02 -17.39
C PHE A 64 -16.36 15.45 -16.84
N GLU A 65 -15.65 16.35 -17.54
CA GLU A 65 -14.38 16.91 -17.08
C GLU A 65 -14.52 17.67 -15.75
N VAL A 66 -15.60 18.43 -15.57
CA VAL A 66 -15.90 19.13 -14.32
C VAL A 66 -16.17 18.13 -13.20
N LYS A 67 -16.92 17.07 -13.50
CA LYS A 67 -17.17 15.98 -12.55
C LYS A 67 -15.86 15.30 -12.12
N MET A 68 -14.93 15.09 -13.04
CA MET A 68 -13.61 14.51 -12.70
C MET A 68 -12.77 15.43 -11.82
N MET A 69 -12.79 16.75 -12.05
CA MET A 69 -12.08 17.70 -11.19
C MET A 69 -12.64 17.69 -9.76
N LEU A 70 -13.97 17.63 -9.62
CA LEU A 70 -14.62 17.49 -8.32
C LEU A 70 -14.28 16.15 -7.64
N MET A 71 -14.28 15.05 -8.39
CA MET A 71 -13.87 13.73 -7.89
C MET A 71 -12.42 13.72 -7.42
N ASP A 72 -11.49 14.35 -8.16
CA ASP A 72 -10.09 14.47 -7.75
C ASP A 72 -9.98 15.21 -6.41
N LEU A 73 -10.65 16.36 -6.29
CA LEU A 73 -10.64 17.16 -5.06
C LEU A 73 -11.20 16.38 -3.86
N ILE A 74 -12.37 15.75 -4.02
CA ILE A 74 -13.00 14.95 -2.95
C ILE A 74 -12.09 13.78 -2.55
N SER A 75 -11.51 13.07 -3.52
CA SER A 75 -10.63 11.94 -3.22
C SER A 75 -9.39 12.33 -2.40
N ARG A 76 -8.82 13.49 -2.68
CA ARG A 76 -7.66 14.03 -1.94
C ARG A 76 -8.05 14.49 -0.55
N LEU A 77 -9.22 15.11 -0.39
CA LEU A 77 -9.75 15.51 0.93
C LEU A 77 -9.93 14.29 1.83
N ILE A 78 -10.55 13.22 1.30
CA ILE A 78 -10.76 11.97 2.04
C ILE A 78 -9.42 11.38 2.48
N GLY A 79 -8.44 11.28 1.57
CA GLY A 79 -7.16 10.66 1.89
C GLY A 79 -6.30 11.47 2.86
N ILE A 80 -6.35 12.81 2.80
CA ILE A 80 -5.52 13.69 3.63
C ILE A 80 -6.09 13.85 5.05
N HIS A 81 -7.40 14.04 5.16
CA HIS A 81 -8.09 14.28 6.43
C HIS A 81 -8.75 13.04 7.00
N GLU A 82 -8.56 11.88 6.37
CA GLU A 82 -9.13 10.59 6.79
C GLU A 82 -10.66 10.67 7.02
N LEU A 83 -11.37 11.22 6.02
CA LEU A 83 -12.79 11.55 6.13
C LEU A 83 -13.71 10.33 5.94
N PHE A 84 -14.79 10.29 6.69
CA PHE A 84 -15.81 9.25 6.59
C PHE A 84 -16.87 9.65 5.55
N LEU A 85 -16.59 9.41 4.27
CA LEU A 85 -17.52 9.70 3.16
C LEU A 85 -17.91 8.44 2.38
N PHE A 86 -18.70 7.57 2.99
CA PHE A 86 -19.01 6.24 2.44
C PHE A 86 -19.81 6.28 1.12
N ASN A 87 -20.65 7.29 0.92
CA ASN A 87 -21.44 7.44 -0.32
C ASN A 87 -20.58 7.69 -1.57
N PHE A 88 -19.32 8.10 -1.39
CA PHE A 88 -18.39 8.30 -2.47
C PHE A 88 -17.98 6.99 -3.18
N TYR A 89 -17.89 5.87 -2.46
CA TYR A 89 -17.44 4.60 -3.04
C TYR A 89 -18.45 4.00 -4.02
N PRO A 90 -19.76 3.87 -3.68
CA PRO A 90 -20.78 3.48 -4.64
C PRO A 90 -20.88 4.47 -5.81
N PHE A 91 -20.67 5.77 -5.56
CA PHE A 91 -20.65 6.78 -6.62
C PHE A 91 -19.57 6.47 -7.66
N ILE A 92 -18.32 6.25 -7.22
CA ILE A 92 -17.18 5.93 -8.10
C ILE A 92 -17.38 4.59 -8.81
N GLN A 93 -17.90 3.57 -8.13
CA GLN A 93 -18.08 2.23 -8.69
C GLN A 93 -18.84 2.23 -10.02
N ARG A 94 -19.82 3.13 -10.17
CA ARG A 94 -20.59 3.31 -11.42
C ARG A 94 -19.72 3.68 -12.62
N PHE A 95 -18.57 4.30 -12.39
CA PHE A 95 -17.63 4.74 -13.42
C PHE A 95 -16.44 3.79 -13.60
N LEU A 96 -16.36 2.70 -12.82
CA LEU A 96 -15.29 1.69 -12.91
C LEU A 96 -15.55 0.68 -14.04
N GLN A 97 -15.65 1.19 -15.26
CA GLN A 97 -15.79 0.38 -16.48
C GLN A 97 -14.59 0.62 -17.41
N PRO A 98 -14.01 -0.43 -18.04
CA PRO A 98 -12.85 -0.27 -18.92
C PRO A 98 -13.05 0.67 -20.11
N HIS A 99 -14.28 0.76 -20.60
CA HIS A 99 -14.64 1.62 -21.74
C HIS A 99 -14.80 3.10 -21.34
N GLN A 100 -14.85 3.40 -20.03
CA GLN A 100 -15.02 4.75 -19.56
C GLN A 100 -13.82 5.63 -19.92
N ARG A 101 -14.10 6.87 -20.35
CA ARG A 101 -13.06 7.85 -20.67
C ARG A 101 -12.25 8.18 -19.41
N GLU A 102 -10.91 8.18 -19.56
CA GLU A 102 -9.96 8.51 -18.49
C GLU A 102 -10.10 7.66 -17.22
N VAL A 103 -10.51 6.40 -17.37
CA VAL A 103 -10.72 5.48 -16.25
C VAL A 103 -9.51 5.30 -15.33
N THR A 104 -8.29 5.49 -15.85
CA THR A 104 -7.05 5.48 -15.06
C THR A 104 -7.04 6.55 -13.98
N LYS A 105 -7.59 7.74 -14.25
CA LYS A 105 -7.71 8.81 -13.25
C LYS A 105 -8.77 8.46 -12.21
N ILE A 106 -9.88 7.86 -12.63
CA ILE A 106 -10.95 7.42 -11.73
C ILE A 106 -10.45 6.35 -10.75
N LEU A 107 -9.67 5.39 -11.24
CA LEU A 107 -9.00 4.39 -10.41
C LEU A 107 -7.99 5.03 -9.43
N LEU A 108 -7.29 6.08 -9.86
CA LEU A 108 -6.40 6.84 -8.99
C LEU A 108 -7.19 7.56 -7.88
N PHE A 109 -8.34 8.14 -8.18
CA PHE A 109 -9.21 8.77 -7.18
C PHE A 109 -9.72 7.75 -6.15
N ALA A 110 -10.09 6.54 -6.59
CA ALA A 110 -10.45 5.45 -5.69
C ALA A 110 -9.28 5.08 -4.75
N ALA A 111 -8.06 5.02 -5.27
CA ALA A 111 -6.87 4.76 -4.47
C ALA A 111 -6.56 5.90 -3.48
N HIS A 112 -6.73 7.16 -3.85
CA HIS A 112 -6.53 8.30 -2.95
C HIS A 112 -7.56 8.36 -1.82
N ALA A 113 -8.82 8.03 -2.09
CA ALA A 113 -9.87 8.01 -1.07
C ALA A 113 -9.75 6.84 -0.09
N SER A 114 -9.00 5.79 -0.44
CA SER A 114 -8.81 4.62 0.42
C SER A 114 -7.84 4.93 1.56
N HIS A 115 -8.25 4.76 2.81
CA HIS A 115 -7.42 4.97 4.01
C HIS A 115 -7.80 3.97 5.12
N GLN A 116 -6.92 3.79 6.10
CA GLN A 116 -7.02 2.71 7.10
C GLN A 116 -8.30 2.74 7.94
N LEU A 117 -8.90 3.92 8.13
CA LEU A 117 -10.13 4.11 8.91
C LEU A 117 -11.42 3.81 8.11
N VAL A 118 -11.35 3.42 6.84
CA VAL A 118 -12.55 3.03 6.09
C VAL A 118 -12.88 1.57 6.36
N PRO A 119 -14.15 1.23 6.63
CA PRO A 119 -14.57 -0.16 6.78
C PRO A 119 -14.12 -1.01 5.58
N PRO A 120 -13.46 -2.16 5.83
CA PRO A 120 -12.87 -2.98 4.76
C PRO A 120 -13.92 -3.54 3.80
N GLU A 121 -15.16 -3.76 4.25
CA GLU A 121 -16.27 -4.25 3.42
C GLU A 121 -16.59 -3.31 2.24
N ILE A 122 -16.54 -2.01 2.48
CA ILE A 122 -16.83 -1.00 1.46
C ILE A 122 -15.72 -1.02 0.40
N ILE A 123 -14.45 -1.02 0.83
CA ILE A 123 -13.30 -1.08 -0.09
C ILE A 123 -13.24 -2.42 -0.82
N GLN A 124 -13.59 -3.53 -0.16
CA GLN A 124 -13.67 -4.85 -0.77
C GLN A 124 -14.65 -4.85 -1.95
N SER A 125 -15.81 -4.22 -1.81
CA SER A 125 -16.78 -4.11 -2.91
C SER A 125 -16.21 -3.35 -4.13
N VAL A 126 -15.41 -2.30 -3.88
CA VAL A 126 -14.68 -1.56 -4.93
C VAL A 126 -13.63 -2.45 -5.59
N LEU A 127 -12.81 -3.16 -4.79
CA LEU A 127 -11.79 -4.08 -5.31
C LEU A 127 -12.42 -5.17 -6.19
N MET A 128 -13.55 -5.73 -5.77
CA MET A 128 -14.23 -6.78 -6.52
C MET A 128 -14.82 -6.27 -7.83
N THR A 129 -15.34 -5.04 -7.84
CA THR A 129 -15.78 -4.38 -9.08
C THR A 129 -14.62 -4.18 -10.05
N ILE A 130 -13.45 -3.76 -9.56
CA ILE A 130 -12.25 -3.61 -10.40
C ILE A 130 -11.79 -4.97 -10.93
N ALA A 131 -11.75 -6.00 -10.09
CA ALA A 131 -11.34 -7.34 -10.50
C ALA A 131 -12.27 -7.90 -11.59
N ASN A 132 -13.58 -7.85 -11.36
CA ASN A 132 -14.59 -8.39 -12.28
C ASN A 132 -14.65 -7.64 -13.61
N ASN A 133 -14.44 -6.32 -13.60
CA ASN A 133 -14.55 -5.51 -14.82
C ASN A 133 -13.24 -5.42 -15.60
N PHE A 134 -12.08 -5.38 -14.95
CA PHE A 134 -10.77 -5.13 -15.59
C PHE A 134 -9.93 -6.39 -15.75
N VAL A 135 -9.93 -7.27 -14.74
CA VAL A 135 -9.06 -8.46 -14.70
C VAL A 135 -9.82 -9.67 -15.24
N THR A 136 -10.16 -9.62 -16.52
CA THR A 136 -10.79 -10.74 -17.24
C THR A 136 -10.00 -11.05 -18.49
N ASP A 137 -10.02 -12.32 -18.92
CA ASP A 137 -9.30 -12.77 -20.12
C ASP A 137 -9.87 -12.17 -21.43
N LYS A 138 -11.07 -11.58 -21.36
CA LYS A 138 -11.71 -10.88 -22.49
C LYS A 138 -11.10 -9.50 -22.74
N ASN A 139 -10.49 -8.90 -21.72
CA ASN A 139 -9.94 -7.55 -21.80
C ASN A 139 -8.53 -7.55 -22.39
N SER A 140 -8.10 -6.39 -22.89
CA SER A 140 -6.72 -6.22 -23.35
C SER A 140 -5.74 -6.30 -22.18
N GLY A 141 -4.52 -6.75 -22.45
CA GLY A 141 -3.48 -6.84 -21.41
C GLY A 141 -3.13 -5.49 -20.77
N GLU A 142 -3.38 -4.37 -21.46
CA GLU A 142 -3.21 -3.03 -20.90
C GLU A 142 -4.26 -2.71 -19.82
N VAL A 143 -5.53 -2.99 -20.12
CA VAL A 143 -6.64 -2.82 -19.16
C VAL A 143 -6.43 -3.69 -17.93
N MET A 144 -6.02 -4.95 -18.12
CA MET A 144 -5.69 -5.85 -17.01
C MET A 144 -4.52 -5.32 -16.16
N THR A 145 -3.49 -4.78 -16.81
CA THR A 145 -2.33 -4.17 -16.12
C THR A 145 -2.76 -3.00 -15.25
N VAL A 146 -3.63 -2.13 -15.78
CA VAL A 146 -4.19 -0.99 -15.05
C VAL A 146 -5.03 -1.47 -13.86
N GLY A 147 -5.89 -2.49 -14.05
CA GLY A 147 -6.71 -3.06 -12.99
C GLY A 147 -5.88 -3.64 -11.83
N ILE A 148 -4.89 -4.49 -12.13
CA ILE A 148 -4.03 -5.10 -11.10
C ILE A 148 -3.23 -4.03 -10.34
N ASN A 149 -2.72 -3.01 -11.05
CA ASN A 149 -2.00 -1.92 -10.39
C ASN A 149 -2.91 -1.06 -9.51
N ALA A 150 -4.14 -0.78 -9.94
CA ALA A 150 -5.12 -0.05 -9.12
C ALA A 150 -5.46 -0.83 -7.84
N ILE A 151 -5.72 -2.13 -7.96
CA ILE A 151 -5.94 -3.02 -6.80
C ILE A 151 -4.73 -2.97 -5.85
N LYS A 152 -3.51 -3.05 -6.38
CA LYS A 152 -2.28 -2.96 -5.59
C LYS A 152 -2.18 -1.63 -4.82
N GLU A 153 -2.51 -0.50 -5.44
CA GLU A 153 -2.44 0.82 -4.80
C GLU A 153 -3.52 1.02 -3.72
N ILE A 154 -4.74 0.53 -3.95
CA ILE A 154 -5.82 0.54 -2.95
C ILE A 154 -5.42 -0.34 -1.76
N THR A 155 -4.94 -1.55 -2.03
CA THR A 155 -4.57 -2.53 -1.00
C THR A 155 -3.32 -2.11 -0.22
N ALA A 156 -2.43 -1.31 -0.81
CA ALA A 156 -1.28 -0.75 -0.11
C ALA A 156 -1.68 0.20 1.02
N ARG A 157 -2.85 0.85 0.91
CA ARG A 157 -3.42 1.72 1.94
C ARG A 157 -4.36 0.95 2.86
N CYS A 158 -5.16 0.05 2.30
CA CYS A 158 -6.14 -0.77 3.01
C CYS A 158 -5.87 -2.27 2.78
N PRO A 159 -4.92 -2.88 3.50
CA PRO A 159 -4.56 -4.28 3.30
C PRO A 159 -5.68 -5.26 3.69
N LEU A 160 -6.51 -4.87 4.66
CA LEU A 160 -7.64 -5.66 5.17
C LEU A 160 -8.76 -5.90 4.14
N ALA A 161 -8.86 -5.06 3.12
CA ALA A 161 -9.92 -5.16 2.12
C ALA A 161 -9.70 -6.29 1.09
N MET A 162 -8.48 -6.84 1.02
CA MET A 162 -8.18 -7.95 0.12
C MET A 162 -8.63 -9.27 0.74
N THR A 163 -9.32 -10.11 -0.03
CA THR A 163 -9.65 -11.48 0.38
C THR A 163 -8.58 -12.47 -0.10
N GLU A 164 -8.45 -13.60 0.59
CA GLU A 164 -7.47 -14.62 0.22
C GLU A 164 -7.75 -15.19 -1.18
N ASP A 165 -9.02 -15.41 -1.53
CA ASP A 165 -9.41 -15.93 -2.83
C ASP A 165 -9.06 -14.97 -3.96
N LEU A 166 -9.39 -13.67 -3.81
CA LEU A 166 -9.03 -12.67 -4.79
C LEU A 166 -7.50 -12.55 -4.95
N LEU A 167 -6.75 -12.60 -3.85
CA LEU A 167 -5.29 -12.55 -3.91
C LEU A 167 -4.70 -13.78 -4.63
N ARG A 168 -5.26 -14.97 -4.40
CA ARG A 168 -4.85 -16.21 -5.06
C ARG A 168 -5.09 -16.09 -6.57
N ASP A 169 -6.27 -15.64 -6.98
CA ASP A 169 -6.63 -15.43 -8.38
C ASP A 169 -5.71 -14.42 -9.06
N LEU A 170 -5.46 -13.27 -8.42
CA LEU A 170 -4.54 -12.26 -8.96
C LEU A 170 -3.09 -12.75 -9.02
N ALA A 171 -2.67 -13.61 -8.09
CA ALA A 171 -1.32 -14.18 -8.09
C ALA A 171 -1.09 -15.19 -9.23
N HIS A 172 -2.14 -15.82 -9.77
CA HIS A 172 -2.05 -16.70 -10.93
C HIS A 172 -1.56 -15.97 -12.19
N TYR A 173 -1.83 -14.67 -12.32
CA TYR A 173 -1.37 -13.85 -13.45
C TYR A 173 0.16 -13.64 -13.49
N LYS A 174 0.92 -14.13 -12.50
CA LYS A 174 2.40 -14.14 -12.52
C LYS A 174 2.99 -14.90 -13.71
N THR A 175 2.28 -15.89 -14.27
CA THR A 175 2.73 -16.69 -15.44
C THR A 175 1.99 -16.30 -16.72
N HIS A 176 1.30 -15.16 -16.74
CA HIS A 176 0.54 -14.71 -17.89
C HIS A 176 1.44 -14.38 -19.10
N LYS A 177 0.92 -14.55 -20.32
CA LYS A 177 1.66 -14.33 -21.58
C LYS A 177 2.17 -12.89 -21.72
N ASN A 178 1.35 -11.92 -21.31
CA ASN A 178 1.72 -10.50 -21.39
C ASN A 178 2.65 -10.10 -20.22
N LYS A 179 3.81 -9.55 -20.57
CA LYS A 179 4.83 -9.10 -19.62
C LYS A 179 4.34 -8.02 -18.66
N ASN A 180 3.49 -7.09 -19.09
CA ASN A 180 2.99 -5.99 -18.26
C ASN A 180 2.06 -6.50 -17.14
N VAL A 181 1.16 -7.42 -17.50
CA VAL A 181 0.27 -8.11 -16.56
C VAL A 181 1.08 -8.95 -15.58
N MET A 182 2.04 -9.73 -16.10
CA MET A 182 2.97 -10.52 -15.29
C MET A 182 3.74 -9.66 -14.27
N MET A 183 4.25 -8.49 -14.68
CA MET A 183 4.98 -7.59 -13.80
C MET A 183 4.08 -6.98 -12.73
N SER A 184 2.84 -6.63 -13.07
CA SER A 184 1.87 -6.09 -12.11
C SER A 184 1.43 -7.13 -11.07
N ALA A 185 1.22 -8.38 -11.48
CA ALA A 185 0.96 -9.47 -10.53
C ALA A 185 2.16 -9.71 -9.59
N ARG A 186 3.39 -9.58 -10.10
CA ARG A 186 4.61 -9.70 -9.27
C ARG A 186 4.74 -8.58 -8.25
N THR A 187 4.39 -7.35 -8.59
CA THR A 187 4.44 -6.23 -7.64
C THR A 187 3.40 -6.38 -6.53
N LEU A 188 2.20 -6.88 -6.86
CA LEU A 188 1.18 -7.24 -5.87
C LEU A 188 1.66 -8.34 -4.91
N ILE A 189 2.25 -9.42 -5.44
CA ILE A 189 2.84 -10.48 -4.60
C ILE A 189 3.94 -9.91 -3.70
N HIS A 190 4.76 -8.98 -4.21
CA HIS A 190 5.83 -8.38 -3.42
C HIS A 190 5.29 -7.52 -2.27
N LEU A 191 4.20 -6.79 -2.49
CA LEU A 191 3.51 -6.02 -1.46
C LEU A 191 3.03 -6.93 -0.32
N PHE A 192 2.35 -8.03 -0.65
CA PHE A 192 1.85 -8.98 0.36
C PHE A 192 2.97 -9.72 1.09
N ARG A 193 4.13 -9.98 0.47
CA ARG A 193 5.31 -10.48 1.20
C ARG A 193 5.83 -9.54 2.27
N SER A 194 5.53 -8.24 2.17
CA SER A 194 5.92 -7.26 3.21
C SER A 194 4.81 -6.95 4.19
N LEU A 195 3.54 -7.21 3.86
CA LEU A 195 2.38 -6.91 4.70
C LEU A 195 1.90 -8.14 5.47
N ASN A 196 1.65 -9.25 4.77
CA ASN A 196 1.27 -10.52 5.35
C ASN A 196 1.64 -11.67 4.40
N PRO A 197 2.78 -12.35 4.62
CA PRO A 197 3.19 -13.48 3.80
C PRO A 197 2.30 -14.72 3.93
N GLU A 198 1.53 -14.85 5.00
CA GLU A 198 0.73 -16.05 5.25
C GLU A 198 -0.44 -16.18 4.28
N MET A 199 -1.04 -15.04 3.93
CA MET A 199 -2.11 -14.94 2.94
C MET A 199 -1.69 -15.39 1.53
N LEU A 200 -0.39 -15.42 1.24
CA LEU A 200 0.14 -15.94 -0.02
C LEU A 200 0.33 -17.45 0.04
N GLN A 201 0.02 -18.12 -1.08
CA GLN A 201 0.34 -19.54 -1.26
C GLN A 201 1.85 -19.80 -1.08
N LYS A 202 2.22 -20.98 -0.53
CA LYS A 202 3.61 -21.36 -0.21
C LYS A 202 4.60 -21.09 -1.37
N LYS A 203 4.21 -21.35 -2.62
CA LYS A 203 5.02 -21.07 -3.84
C LYS A 203 5.40 -19.61 -4.04
N TYR A 204 4.63 -18.68 -3.47
CA TYR A 204 4.79 -17.25 -3.64
C TYR A 204 5.41 -16.55 -2.43
N ARG A 205 5.58 -17.20 -1.27
CA ARG A 205 6.14 -16.56 -0.05
C ARG A 205 7.61 -16.11 -0.19
N GLY A 206 8.40 -16.78 -1.03
CA GLY A 206 9.82 -16.48 -1.19
C GLY A 206 10.66 -16.96 0.00
N LYS A 207 11.88 -16.44 0.15
CA LYS A 207 12.75 -16.78 1.30
C LYS A 207 12.32 -15.97 2.53
N PRO A 208 12.11 -16.60 3.69
CA PRO A 208 11.75 -15.88 4.91
C PRO A 208 12.88 -14.92 5.30
N THR A 209 12.50 -13.67 5.51
CA THR A 209 13.31 -12.58 6.09
C THR A 209 12.74 -12.23 7.47
N GLU A 210 13.56 -11.73 8.40
CA GLU A 210 13.10 -11.31 9.74
C GLU A 210 11.93 -10.32 9.64
N ALA A 211 12.04 -9.31 8.76
CA ALA A 211 10.96 -8.36 8.46
C ALA A 211 9.68 -8.97 7.84
N SER A 212 9.72 -10.21 7.35
CA SER A 212 8.52 -10.93 6.88
C SER A 212 7.92 -11.83 7.95
N VAL A 213 8.66 -12.15 9.01
CA VAL A 213 8.14 -12.89 10.17
C VAL A 213 7.39 -11.93 11.11
N GLU A 214 7.86 -10.68 11.21
CA GLU A 214 7.19 -9.60 11.97
C GLU A 214 6.07 -8.90 11.21
N ALA A 215 5.87 -9.21 9.93
CA ALA A 215 4.85 -8.56 9.10
C ALA A 215 3.46 -9.09 9.46
N ARG A 216 2.76 -8.36 10.31
CA ARG A 216 1.34 -8.57 10.63
C ARG A 216 0.51 -7.42 10.05
N ILE A 217 -0.66 -7.75 9.51
CA ILE A 217 -1.68 -6.75 9.20
C ILE A 217 -2.40 -6.40 10.50
N HIS A 218 -2.37 -5.13 10.85
CA HIS A 218 -3.16 -4.57 11.96
C HIS A 218 -4.64 -4.78 11.69
N GLU A 219 -5.38 -5.18 12.72
CA GLU A 219 -6.84 -5.26 12.65
C GLU A 219 -7.45 -3.87 12.44
N TYR A 220 -8.71 -3.84 12.01
CA TYR A 220 -9.38 -2.58 11.74
C TYR A 220 -9.47 -1.74 13.03
N GLY A 221 -8.88 -0.56 13.02
CA GLY A 221 -8.79 0.33 14.19
C GLY A 221 -7.65 0.01 15.17
N GLU A 222 -6.79 -0.98 14.88
CA GLU A 222 -5.59 -1.27 15.67
C GLU A 222 -4.50 -0.23 15.35
N LEU A 223 -4.02 0.46 16.39
CA LEU A 223 -2.93 1.44 16.30
C LEU A 223 -1.58 0.71 16.45
N ASP A 224 -0.63 1.00 15.56
CA ASP A 224 0.75 0.48 15.63
C ASP A 224 1.55 1.20 16.74
N ALA A 225 1.13 1.02 17.99
CA ALA A 225 1.80 1.53 19.16
C ALA A 225 2.88 0.54 19.60
N LYS A 226 4.07 0.64 19.00
CA LYS A 226 5.23 -0.14 19.44
C LYS A 226 5.87 0.53 20.64
N ASP A 227 5.99 -0.21 21.74
CA ASP A 227 6.71 0.22 22.95
C ASP A 227 8.24 0.35 22.74
N TYR A 228 8.73 -0.10 21.59
CA TYR A 228 10.15 -0.14 21.24
C TYR A 228 10.41 0.56 19.91
N ILE A 229 11.61 1.11 19.75
CA ILE A 229 12.05 1.70 18.49
C ILE A 229 12.42 0.56 17.53
N PRO A 230 11.72 0.37 16.40
CA PRO A 230 12.02 -0.72 15.47
C PRO A 230 13.45 -0.59 14.92
N GLY A 231 14.21 -1.68 14.96
CA GLY A 231 15.63 -1.70 14.60
C GLY A 231 16.60 -1.37 15.73
N ALA A 232 16.10 -1.08 16.94
CA ALA A 232 16.92 -1.07 18.14
C ALA A 232 17.44 -2.47 18.49
N GLU A 233 16.72 -3.55 18.13
CA GLU A 233 17.19 -4.94 18.28
C GLU A 233 18.45 -5.28 17.46
N VAL A 234 18.78 -4.49 16.43
CA VAL A 234 20.00 -4.69 15.60
C VAL A 234 21.23 -3.99 16.21
N LEU A 235 21.03 -3.08 17.16
CA LEU A 235 22.11 -2.59 18.00
C LEU A 235 22.40 -3.68 19.03
N GLU A 236 23.28 -4.61 18.65
CA GLU A 236 23.68 -5.70 19.52
C GLU A 236 24.09 -5.19 20.90
N VAL A 237 23.58 -5.92 21.88
CA VAL A 237 23.97 -6.02 23.27
C VAL A 237 25.45 -6.47 23.35
N GLU A 238 26.39 -5.67 22.84
CA GLU A 238 27.84 -5.95 22.95
C GLU A 238 28.36 -5.86 24.41
N ASN A 239 27.49 -5.55 25.38
CA ASN A 239 27.83 -5.43 26.79
C ASN A 239 27.57 -6.69 27.63
N GLN A 240 26.92 -7.75 27.13
CA GLN A 240 26.65 -8.95 27.95
C GLN A 240 27.61 -10.13 27.73
N GLU A 241 28.40 -10.16 26.66
CA GLU A 241 29.40 -11.24 26.47
C GLU A 241 30.75 -10.98 27.19
N LYS A 242 30.89 -9.87 27.95
CA LYS A 242 32.17 -9.51 28.61
C LYS A 242 32.24 -9.74 30.12
N GLU A 243 31.17 -10.17 30.79
CA GLU A 243 31.18 -10.38 32.25
C GLU A 243 31.14 -11.86 32.69
N GLY A 244 31.26 -12.81 31.77
CA GLY A 244 31.07 -14.24 32.05
C GLY A 244 32.32 -15.12 32.09
N GLY A 245 33.52 -14.60 32.39
CA GLY A 245 34.73 -15.41 32.32
C GLY A 245 35.94 -14.83 33.02
N ASN A 246 35.92 -14.81 34.36
CA ASN A 246 37.11 -14.90 35.20
C ASN A 246 36.68 -15.40 36.59
N GLN A 247 36.67 -16.72 36.76
CA GLN A 247 36.91 -17.36 38.06
C GLN A 247 38.00 -18.39 37.83
N GLU A 248 39.11 -18.16 38.52
CA GLU A 248 40.34 -18.94 38.56
C GLU A 248 40.09 -20.26 39.31
N GLU A 249 40.56 -21.36 38.72
CA GLU A 249 41.32 -22.44 39.39
C GLU A 249 42.33 -23.01 38.37
#